data_AF-A0A7X7U3H0-F1
#
_entry.id   AF-A0A7X7U3H0-F1
#
_cell.length_a   1.000
_cell.length_b   1.000
_cell.length_c   1.000
_cell.angle_alpha   90.00
_cell.angle_beta   90.00
_cell.angle_gamma   90.00
#
_symmetry.space_group_name_H-M   'P 1'
#
loop_
_entity.id
_entity.type
_entity.pdbx_description
1 polymer ?
#
loop_
_entity_poly.entity_id
_entity_poly.type
_entity_poly.pdbx_seq_one_letter_code
_entity_poly.pdbx_strand_id
1 'polypeptide(L)'
;MSDEQVPVKPPEATAESILAFRNRPPIEQHDMPDGRRVYVYGLTDLEVQQWYADCGKTKDEEGRERVDDRFSDAKLLVRCVRNAEGRRLFTEAHLPQLIELPNFVKAPLIAKAMKLSAIGGKADAEILKNYARTLAGAC
;
A
#
# COMPACT_ATOMS: atom_id res chain seq x y z
N MET A 1 25.31 -40.62 -1.41
CA MET A 1 25.95 -39.30 -1.33
C MET A 1 24.82 -38.30 -1.18
N SER A 2 24.58 -37.86 0.06
CA SER A 2 23.53 -36.91 0.36
C SER A 2 24.22 -35.57 0.55
N ASP A 3 24.02 -34.65 -0.38
CA ASP A 3 24.50 -33.28 -0.22
C ASP A 3 23.79 -32.64 0.97
N GLU A 4 24.53 -32.47 2.04
CA GLU A 4 24.10 -31.75 3.23
C GLU A 4 24.05 -30.26 2.87
N GLN A 5 22.86 -29.76 2.58
CA GLN A 5 22.64 -28.33 2.35
C GLN A 5 22.87 -27.59 3.66
N VAL A 6 24.07 -27.03 3.80
CA VAL A 6 24.40 -26.10 4.88
C VAL A 6 23.46 -24.89 4.77
N PRO A 7 22.69 -24.55 5.81
CA PRO A 7 21.78 -23.41 5.77
C PRO A 7 22.60 -22.12 5.67
N VAL A 8 22.61 -21.49 4.50
CA VAL A 8 23.24 -20.18 4.31
C VAL A 8 22.41 -19.15 5.07
N LYS A 9 22.97 -18.62 6.17
CA LYS A 9 22.36 -17.50 6.91
C LYS A 9 22.27 -16.31 5.94
N PRO A 10 21.08 -15.67 5.79
CA PRO A 10 20.98 -14.49 4.94
C PRO A 10 21.92 -13.39 5.44
N PRO A 11 22.52 -12.61 4.51
CA PRO A 11 23.41 -11.52 4.87
C PRO A 11 22.67 -10.49 5.74
N GLU A 12 23.41 -9.87 6.65
CA GLU A 12 22.86 -8.81 7.50
C GLU A 12 22.55 -7.56 6.66
N ALA A 13 21.45 -6.87 6.98
CA ALA A 13 21.04 -5.67 6.28
C ALA A 13 21.97 -4.50 6.60
N THR A 14 22.39 -3.75 5.57
CA THR A 14 23.13 -2.49 5.72
C THR A 14 22.20 -1.28 5.58
N ALA A 15 22.65 -0.10 6.01
CA ALA A 15 21.91 1.15 5.82
C ALA A 15 21.58 1.41 4.34
N GLU A 16 22.53 1.16 3.43
CA GLU A 16 22.35 1.31 1.99
C GLU A 16 21.27 0.36 1.46
N SER A 17 21.27 -0.89 1.95
CA SER A 17 20.27 -1.89 1.55
C SER A 17 18.85 -1.47 1.96
N ILE A 18 18.71 -0.80 3.11
CA ILE A 18 17.43 -0.26 3.60
C ILE A 18 17.03 0.99 2.81
N LEU A 19 17.96 1.91 2.56
CA LEU A 19 17.68 3.14 1.82
C LEU A 19 17.34 2.88 0.35
N ALA A 20 17.80 1.77 -0.24
CA ALA A 20 17.43 1.36 -1.59
C ALA A 20 15.92 1.15 -1.77
N PHE A 21 15.17 0.85 -0.69
CA PHE A 21 13.71 0.69 -0.74
C PHE A 21 12.94 1.98 -0.95
N ARG A 22 13.55 3.16 -0.76
CA ARG A 22 12.89 4.47 -0.96
C ARG A 22 12.23 4.62 -2.33
N ASN A 23 12.79 3.95 -3.34
CA ASN A 23 12.34 4.01 -4.73
C ASN A 23 11.57 2.74 -5.16
N ARG A 24 11.26 1.85 -4.22
CA ARG A 24 10.61 0.55 -4.46
C ARG A 24 9.45 0.37 -3.48
N PRO A 25 8.40 1.21 -3.57
CA PRO A 25 7.20 0.99 -2.77
C PRO A 25 6.61 -0.40 -3.07
N PRO A 26 5.93 -1.03 -2.12
CA PRO A 26 5.30 -2.31 -2.35
C PRO A 26 4.12 -2.13 -3.31
N ILE A 27 3.95 -3.05 -4.26
CA ILE A 27 2.94 -2.96 -5.33
C ILE A 27 2.17 -4.27 -5.40
N GLU A 28 0.86 -4.18 -5.60
CA GLU A 28 0.01 -5.34 -5.85
C GLU A 28 -0.91 -5.10 -7.05
N GLN A 29 -1.01 -6.08 -7.94
CA GLN A 29 -1.98 -6.06 -9.04
C GLN A 29 -3.38 -6.41 -8.53
N HIS A 30 -4.40 -5.81 -9.14
CA HIS A 30 -5.79 -6.17 -8.93
C HIS A 30 -6.52 -6.28 -10.27
N ASP A 31 -7.19 -7.41 -10.47
CA ASP A 31 -8.09 -7.61 -11.61
C ASP A 31 -9.46 -7.01 -11.29
N MET A 32 -9.92 -6.11 -12.16
CA MET A 32 -11.20 -5.42 -12.06
C MET A 32 -12.33 -6.33 -12.56
N PRO A 33 -13.59 -6.09 -12.13
CA PRO A 33 -14.74 -6.90 -12.56
C PRO A 33 -14.98 -6.93 -14.07
N ASP A 34 -14.49 -5.94 -14.81
CA ASP A 34 -14.60 -5.84 -16.27
C ASP A 34 -13.41 -6.48 -17.02
N GLY A 35 -12.55 -7.22 -16.32
CA GLY A 35 -11.39 -7.91 -16.89
C GLY A 35 -10.16 -7.01 -17.11
N ARG A 36 -10.25 -5.71 -16.79
CA ARG A 36 -9.07 -4.81 -16.81
C ARG A 36 -8.25 -4.96 -15.53
N ARG A 37 -7.06 -4.37 -15.52
CA ARG A 37 -6.11 -4.45 -14.41
C ARG A 37 -5.70 -3.08 -13.91
N VAL A 38 -5.52 -2.98 -12.60
CA VAL A 38 -4.93 -1.81 -11.94
C VAL A 38 -3.84 -2.26 -10.97
N TYR A 39 -2.98 -1.33 -10.58
CA TYR A 39 -1.90 -1.57 -9.63
C TYR A 39 -2.10 -0.68 -8.41
N VAL A 40 -2.02 -1.27 -7.22
CA VAL A 40 -2.11 -0.56 -5.95
C VAL A 40 -0.71 -0.44 -5.37
N TYR A 41 -0.28 0.79 -5.14
CA TYR A 41 1.02 1.13 -4.58
C TYR A 41 0.86 1.47 -3.09
N GLY A 42 1.77 0.96 -2.26
CA GLY A 42 1.92 1.43 -0.89
C GLY A 42 2.49 2.84 -0.84
N LEU A 43 2.04 3.61 0.13
CA LEU A 43 2.51 4.98 0.38
C LEU A 43 3.76 4.97 1.25
N THR A 44 4.63 5.95 1.00
CA THR A 44 5.72 6.31 1.92
C THR A 44 5.17 6.94 3.19
N ASP A 45 5.96 6.96 4.27
CA ASP A 45 5.57 7.63 5.53
C ASP A 45 5.17 9.09 5.29
N LEU A 46 5.91 9.83 4.47
CA LEU A 46 5.58 11.21 4.11
C LEU A 46 4.22 11.33 3.41
N GLU A 47 3.91 10.44 2.45
CA GLU A 47 2.62 10.44 1.76
C GLU A 47 1.46 10.04 2.68
N VAL A 48 1.69 9.14 3.64
CA VAL A 48 0.70 8.77 4.67
C VAL A 48 0.42 9.96 5.58
N GLN A 49 1.47 10.67 6.04
CA GLN A 49 1.31 11.88 6.85
C GLN A 49 0.55 12.98 6.10
N GLN A 50 0.84 13.17 4.82
CA GLN A 50 0.09 14.08 3.95
C GLN A 50 -1.37 13.67 3.83
N TRP A 51 -1.66 12.38 3.59
CA TRP A 51 -3.03 11.88 3.55
C TRP A 51 -3.78 12.13 4.87
N TYR A 52 -3.16 11.89 6.02
CA TYR A 52 -3.75 12.22 7.31
C TYR A 52 -4.01 13.72 7.48
N ALA A 53 -3.08 14.58 7.06
CA ALA A 53 -3.25 16.02 7.11
C ALA A 53 -4.42 16.48 6.22
N ASP A 54 -4.54 15.92 5.03
CA ASP A 54 -5.57 16.27 4.05
C ASP A 54 -6.96 15.79 4.45
N CYS A 55 -7.05 14.72 5.25
CA CYS A 55 -8.32 14.18 5.71
C CYS A 55 -8.72 14.69 7.11
N GLY A 56 -7.82 15.35 7.83
CA GLY A 56 -8.07 15.75 9.22
C GLY A 56 -8.06 14.54 10.17
N LYS A 57 -7.39 14.70 11.32
CA LYS A 57 -7.45 13.71 12.40
C LYS A 57 -8.47 14.13 13.45
N THR A 58 -9.33 13.21 13.84
CA THR A 58 -10.05 13.28 15.11
C THR A 58 -9.51 12.21 16.04
N LYS A 59 -9.65 12.42 17.35
CA LYS A 59 -9.41 11.35 18.33
C LYS A 59 -10.75 10.78 18.71
N ASP A 60 -10.88 9.45 18.72
CA ASP A 60 -12.04 8.82 19.34
C ASP A 60 -11.99 8.95 20.87
N GLU A 61 -13.04 8.49 21.54
CA GLU A 61 -13.18 8.58 23.00
C GLU A 61 -12.06 7.82 23.75
N GLU A 62 -11.39 6.86 23.10
CA GLU A 62 -10.23 6.14 23.62
C GLU A 62 -8.88 6.76 23.21
N GLY A 63 -8.90 7.94 22.58
CA GLY A 63 -7.70 8.69 22.20
C GLY A 63 -6.99 8.17 20.94
N ARG A 64 -7.60 7.22 20.20
CA ARG A 64 -7.04 6.68 18.96
C ARG A 64 -7.30 7.64 17.82
N GLU A 65 -6.31 7.81 16.96
CA GLU A 65 -6.46 8.65 15.76
C GLU A 65 -7.44 8.00 14.78
N ARG A 66 -8.48 8.75 14.41
CA ARG A 66 -9.42 8.43 13.34
C ARG A 66 -9.39 9.52 12.28
N VAL A 67 -9.75 9.13 11.07
CA VAL A 67 -9.92 10.05 9.95
C VAL A 67 -11.40 10.40 9.86
N ASP A 68 -11.73 11.68 10.04
CA ASP A 68 -13.12 12.19 9.99
C ASP A 68 -13.36 12.98 8.70
N ASP A 69 -13.13 12.32 7.57
CA ASP A 69 -13.40 12.85 6.24
C ASP A 69 -14.10 11.79 5.39
N ARG A 70 -15.30 12.14 4.91
CA ARG A 70 -16.11 11.32 4.01
C ARG A 70 -15.40 10.98 2.69
N PHE A 71 -14.36 11.72 2.33
CA PHE A 71 -13.54 11.48 1.14
C PHE A 71 -12.23 10.75 1.45
N SER A 72 -11.96 10.35 2.70
CA SER A 72 -10.68 9.73 3.10
C SER A 72 -10.30 8.52 2.24
N ASP A 73 -11.23 7.60 2.03
CA ASP A 73 -11.05 6.44 1.14
C ASP A 73 -10.76 6.86 -0.31
N ALA A 74 -11.53 7.82 -0.84
CA ALA A 74 -11.33 8.32 -2.20
C ALA A 74 -9.96 9.00 -2.36
N LYS A 75 -9.55 9.79 -1.36
CA LYS A 75 -8.22 10.42 -1.29
C LYS A 75 -7.12 9.37 -1.22
N LEU A 76 -7.33 8.27 -0.49
CA LEU A 76 -6.37 7.16 -0.46
C LEU A 76 -6.22 6.52 -1.84
N LEU A 77 -7.34 6.24 -2.53
CA LEU A 77 -7.33 5.65 -3.86
C LEU A 77 -6.64 6.55 -4.91
N VAL A 78 -6.82 7.87 -4.85
CA VAL A 78 -6.11 8.83 -5.72
C VAL A 78 -4.58 8.71 -5.60
N ARG A 79 -4.08 8.40 -4.39
CA ARG A 79 -2.64 8.29 -4.13
C ARG A 79 -2.08 6.92 -4.54
N CYS A 80 -2.87 5.86 -4.33
CA CYS A 80 -2.40 4.47 -4.41
C CYS A 80 -2.67 3.79 -5.75
N VAL A 81 -3.75 4.13 -6.45
CA VAL A 81 -4.17 3.39 -7.66
C VAL A 81 -3.48 3.95 -8.91
N ARG A 82 -2.75 3.08 -9.60
CA ARG A 82 -1.88 3.43 -10.73
C ARG A 82 -2.02 2.44 -11.88
N ASN A 83 -1.52 2.84 -13.05
CA ASN A 83 -1.36 1.99 -14.22
C ASN A 83 -0.03 1.20 -14.17
N ALA A 84 0.24 0.40 -15.20
CA ALA A 84 1.46 -0.43 -15.30
C ALA A 84 2.75 0.40 -15.33
N GLU A 85 2.69 1.64 -15.83
CA GLU A 85 3.82 2.58 -15.85
C GLU A 85 3.99 3.34 -14.51
N GLY A 86 3.19 3.03 -13.49
CA GLY A 86 3.26 3.66 -12.17
C GLY A 86 2.70 5.08 -12.13
N ARG A 87 1.88 5.48 -13.12
CA ARG A 87 1.16 6.77 -13.14
C ARG A 87 -0.18 6.63 -12.43
N ARG A 88 -0.53 7.62 -11.60
CA ARG A 88 -1.82 7.68 -10.90
C ARG A 88 -2.96 7.71 -11.91
N LEU A 89 -3.98 6.87 -11.70
CA LEU A 89 -5.15 6.80 -12.57
C LEU A 89 -6.19 7.88 -12.23
N PHE A 90 -6.20 8.34 -11.00
CA PHE A 90 -7.14 9.35 -10.52
C PHE A 90 -6.42 10.62 -10.08
N THR A 91 -7.20 11.69 -10.01
CA THR A 91 -6.82 13.01 -9.50
C THR A 91 -7.90 13.48 -8.53
N GLU A 92 -7.67 14.58 -7.82
CA GLU A 92 -8.65 15.12 -6.87
C GLU A 92 -9.99 15.49 -7.52
N ALA A 93 -9.99 15.81 -8.81
CA ALA A 93 -11.22 16.07 -9.56
C ALA A 93 -12.16 14.85 -9.62
N HIS A 94 -11.64 13.64 -9.37
CA HIS A 94 -12.39 12.38 -9.39
C HIS A 94 -13.01 12.00 -8.03
N LEU A 95 -12.75 12.77 -6.96
CA LEU A 95 -13.23 12.42 -5.62
C LEU A 95 -14.74 12.19 -5.53
N PRO A 96 -15.61 13.01 -6.15
CA PRO A 96 -17.06 12.78 -6.15
C PRO A 96 -17.45 11.43 -6.80
N GLN A 97 -16.82 11.07 -7.92
CA GLN A 97 -17.12 9.82 -8.62
C GLN A 97 -16.58 8.61 -7.85
N LEU A 98 -15.44 8.76 -7.17
CA LEU A 98 -14.83 7.68 -6.38
C LEU A 98 -15.66 7.31 -5.16
N ILE A 99 -16.30 8.28 -4.48
CA ILE A 99 -17.17 7.97 -3.34
C ILE A 99 -18.44 7.22 -3.76
N GLU A 100 -18.93 7.49 -4.96
CA GLU A 100 -20.13 6.87 -5.56
C GLU A 100 -19.86 5.48 -6.14
N LEU A 101 -18.60 5.05 -6.26
CA LEU A 101 -18.28 3.72 -6.76
C LEU A 101 -18.92 2.61 -5.90
N PRO A 102 -19.43 1.53 -6.53
CA PRO A 102 -19.95 0.38 -5.80
C PRO A 102 -18.92 -0.17 -4.81
N ASN A 103 -19.38 -0.48 -3.59
CA ASN A 103 -18.49 -0.92 -2.51
C ASN A 103 -17.64 -2.15 -2.88
N PHE A 104 -18.19 -3.10 -3.63
CA PHE A 104 -17.45 -4.30 -4.05
C PHE A 104 -16.28 -4.00 -5.00
N VAL A 105 -16.28 -2.83 -5.66
CA VAL A 105 -15.18 -2.37 -6.50
C VAL A 105 -14.13 -1.65 -5.65
N LYS A 106 -14.53 -0.72 -4.79
CA LYS A 106 -13.58 0.10 -4.02
C LYS A 106 -12.99 -0.60 -2.80
N ALA A 107 -13.76 -1.42 -2.09
CA ALA A 107 -13.32 -2.03 -0.84
C ALA A 107 -12.05 -2.91 -0.98
N PRO A 108 -11.90 -3.76 -2.01
CA PRO A 108 -10.65 -4.51 -2.22
C PRO A 108 -9.45 -3.62 -2.49
N LEU A 109 -9.63 -2.52 -3.23
CA LEU A 109 -8.57 -1.55 -3.52
C LEU A 109 -8.14 -0.79 -2.26
N ILE A 110 -9.09 -0.35 -1.45
CA ILE A 110 -8.85 0.32 -0.16
C ILE A 110 -8.10 -0.63 0.77
N ALA A 111 -8.56 -1.88 0.92
CA ALA A 111 -7.91 -2.87 1.77
C ALA A 111 -6.44 -3.11 1.37
N LYS A 112 -6.16 -3.24 0.07
CA LYS A 112 -4.79 -3.34 -0.44
C LYS A 112 -3.98 -2.08 -0.15
N ALA A 113 -4.55 -0.90 -0.40
CA ALA A 113 -3.87 0.38 -0.17
C ALA A 113 -3.49 0.58 1.30
N MET A 114 -4.41 0.28 2.23
CA MET A 114 -4.15 0.34 3.66
C MET A 114 -3.08 -0.67 4.09
N LYS A 115 -3.19 -1.92 3.61
CA LYS A 115 -2.20 -2.98 3.88
C LYS A 115 -0.80 -2.59 3.40
N LEU A 116 -0.67 -2.18 2.15
CA LEU A 116 0.63 -1.84 1.54
C LEU A 116 1.24 -0.57 2.15
N SER A 117 0.41 0.33 2.70
CA SER A 117 0.85 1.57 3.34
C SER A 117 0.96 1.46 4.88
N ALA A 118 0.75 0.28 5.44
CA ALA A 118 0.75 0.03 6.88
C ALA A 118 -0.24 0.91 7.70
N ILE A 119 -1.35 1.35 7.10
CA ILE A 119 -2.37 2.19 7.74
C ILE A 119 -3.35 1.30 8.53
N GLY A 120 -3.70 1.68 9.77
CA GLY A 120 -4.78 1.04 10.53
C GLY A 120 -4.39 -0.16 11.40
N GLY A 121 -3.11 -0.53 11.46
CA GLY A 121 -2.54 -1.29 12.57
C GLY A 121 -3.16 -2.65 12.92
N LYS A 122 -2.95 -3.65 12.08
CA LYS A 122 -1.88 -4.63 12.34
C LYS A 122 -1.12 -4.72 11.04
N ALA A 123 0.10 -4.19 11.00
CA ALA A 123 1.02 -4.49 9.91
C ALA A 123 1.35 -5.98 10.03
N ASP A 124 0.47 -6.83 9.52
CA ASP A 124 0.55 -8.27 9.66
C ASP A 124 1.91 -8.74 9.14
N ALA A 125 2.47 -9.76 9.79
CA ALA A 125 3.69 -10.44 9.40
C ALA A 125 3.74 -10.85 7.90
N GLU A 126 2.61 -10.80 7.21
CA GLU A 126 2.48 -10.91 5.75
C GLU A 126 3.11 -9.77 4.94
N ILE A 127 3.09 -8.51 5.40
CA ILE A 127 3.74 -7.38 4.68
C ILE A 127 5.25 -7.64 4.60
N LEU A 128 5.84 -8.10 5.71
CA LEU A 128 7.24 -8.53 5.78
C LEU A 128 7.53 -9.76 4.91
N LYS A 129 6.63 -10.75 4.87
CA LYS A 129 6.77 -11.95 4.00
C LYS A 129 6.69 -11.61 2.52
N ASN A 130 5.78 -10.72 2.11
CA ASN A 130 5.69 -10.27 0.72
C ASN A 130 6.91 -9.42 0.33
N TYR A 131 7.41 -8.57 1.22
CA TYR A 131 8.66 -7.82 1.02
C TYR A 131 9.85 -8.75 0.75
N ALA A 132 9.98 -9.83 1.53
CA ALA A 132 11.04 -10.84 1.33
C ALA A 132 10.92 -11.56 -0.02
N ARG A 133 9.69 -11.83 -0.50
CA ARG A 133 9.45 -12.50 -1.77
C ARG A 133 9.73 -11.60 -2.98
N THR A 134 9.44 -10.31 -2.91
CA THR A 134 9.75 -9.34 -3.98
C THR A 134 11.26 -9.13 -4.13
N LEU A 135 12.02 -9.26 -3.03
CA LEU A 135 13.48 -9.22 -3.06
C LEU A 135 14.10 -10.50 -3.64
N ALA A 136 13.51 -11.67 -3.36
CA ALA A 136 13.99 -12.95 -3.87
C ALA A 136 13.73 -13.15 -5.38
N GLY A 137 12.81 -12.39 -5.98
CA GLY A 137 12.51 -12.45 -7.42
C GLY A 137 13.26 -11.43 -8.28
N ALA A 138 14.16 -10.62 -7.68
CA ALA A 138 14.90 -9.56 -8.36
C ALA A 138 16.40 -9.85 -8.51
N CYS A 139 16.81 -11.11 -8.42
CA CYS A 139 18.17 -11.58 -8.70
C CYS A 139 18.21 -12.42 -9.98
#